data_AF-A0A0B5E5P9-F1
#
_entry.id   AF-A0A0B5E5P9-F1
#
_cell.length_a   1.000
_cell.length_b   1.000
_cell.length_c   1.000
_cell.angle_alpha   90.00
_cell.angle_beta   90.00
_cell.angle_gamma   90.00
#
_symmetry.space_group_name_H-M   'P 1'
#
loop_
_entity.id
_entity.type
_entity.pdbx_description
1 polymer ?
#
loop_
_entity_poly.entity_id
_entity_poly.type
_entity_poly.pdbx_seq_one_letter_code
_entity_poly.pdbx_strand_id
1 'polypeptide(L)'
;MALLLTRGAFAPPAGLSTFGSIGDSAPDTWGRRLMQRAERRSAERDRRAVRTLTESDYLLDVADETRLGALRFRRVGEEPFLAPIRVGIPALIDLGRLLQVTERILRDEETDEDLQLIFAPGSSLGGARPKASVIDQHGHLSIAKFPKETDEYSMETWEEVALRLAGQAGMVTPHHELIDVAGKKVMLSRRFDREGALRIPFLSAMAMMGAKDGERGSYPEIVDALAEHGAQGKTDAQALYRRVVFSVLISNVDDHLRNHGFLWRGRAGWSLSPASMGINPVPKGQTGSPKLEVDFMR
;
A
#
# COMPACT_ATOMS: atom_id res chain seq x y z
N MET A 1 -17.47 -4.06 1.83
CA MET A 1 -18.44 -2.95 1.94
C MET A 1 -17.89 -1.82 2.79
N ALA A 2 -18.05 -0.58 2.31
CA ALA A 2 -17.85 0.63 3.11
C ALA A 2 -18.89 0.68 4.25
N LEU A 3 -18.48 1.10 5.44
CA LEU A 3 -19.35 1.20 6.61
C LEU A 3 -20.31 2.38 6.47
N LEU A 4 -21.62 2.11 6.47
CA LEU A 4 -22.65 3.15 6.47
C LEU A 4 -22.74 3.82 7.84
N LEU A 5 -23.03 5.13 7.84
CA LEU A 5 -23.19 5.90 9.07
C LEU A 5 -24.57 5.63 9.69
N THR A 6 -24.71 4.52 10.40
CA THR A 6 -25.91 4.21 11.19
C THR A 6 -25.56 4.01 12.67
N ARG A 7 -26.56 4.12 13.54
CA ARG A 7 -26.37 3.87 14.98
C ARG A 7 -26.36 2.36 15.23
N GLY A 8 -25.43 1.88 16.05
CA GLY A 8 -25.38 0.49 16.50
C GLY A 8 -23.97 -0.06 16.57
N ALA A 9 -23.86 -1.29 17.07
CA ALA A 9 -22.63 -2.07 16.96
C ALA A 9 -22.61 -2.76 15.59
N PHE A 10 -21.48 -2.66 14.90
CA PHE A 10 -21.26 -3.36 13.63
C PHE A 10 -20.30 -4.52 13.86
N ALA A 11 -20.66 -5.71 13.36
CA ALA A 11 -19.78 -6.85 13.32
C ALA A 11 -19.21 -7.03 11.90
N PRO A 12 -17.92 -7.41 11.77
CA PRO A 12 -17.37 -7.77 10.47
C PRO A 12 -18.20 -8.86 9.78
N PRO A 13 -18.29 -8.87 8.44
CA PRO A 13 -18.93 -9.94 7.69
C PRO A 13 -18.36 -11.32 8.04
N ALA A 14 -19.16 -12.37 7.86
CA ALA A 14 -18.81 -13.73 8.27
C ALA A 14 -17.46 -14.19 7.69
N GLY A 15 -16.54 -14.57 8.58
CA GLY A 15 -15.20 -15.04 8.22
C GLY A 15 -14.21 -13.94 7.86
N LEU A 16 -14.48 -12.69 8.22
CA LEU A 16 -13.50 -11.60 8.28
C LEU A 16 -13.20 -11.26 9.75
N SER A 17 -11.93 -11.01 10.06
CA SER A 17 -11.49 -10.57 11.39
C SER A 17 -11.71 -9.06 11.61
N THR A 18 -11.83 -8.28 10.53
CA THR A 18 -12.02 -6.83 10.55
C THR A 18 -12.82 -6.36 9.34
N PHE A 19 -13.37 -5.15 9.38
CA PHE A 19 -13.97 -4.53 8.19
C PHE A 19 -12.87 -4.22 7.18
N GLY A 20 -13.06 -4.57 5.91
CA GLY A 20 -12.07 -4.30 4.86
C GLY A 20 -11.66 -2.82 4.79
N SER A 21 -12.60 -1.90 5.03
CA SER A 21 -12.34 -0.45 5.09
C SER A 21 -11.38 -0.03 6.21
N ILE A 22 -11.32 -0.79 7.29
CA ILE A 22 -10.36 -0.60 8.39
C ILE A 22 -9.08 -1.40 8.10
N GLY A 23 -9.23 -2.61 7.56
CA GLY A 23 -8.13 -3.51 7.22
C GLY A 23 -7.18 -2.97 6.14
N ASP A 24 -7.64 -2.10 5.24
CA ASP A 24 -6.76 -1.41 4.28
C ASP A 24 -5.70 -0.53 4.96
N SER A 25 -5.95 -0.10 6.20
CA SER A 25 -5.00 0.66 7.02
C SER A 25 -4.02 -0.24 7.79
N ALA A 26 -4.14 -1.57 7.67
CA ALA A 26 -3.28 -2.54 8.31
C ALA A 26 -2.07 -2.86 7.40
N PRO A 27 -0.94 -3.28 7.99
CA PRO A 27 0.25 -3.66 7.24
C PRO A 27 0.00 -4.97 6.47
N ASP A 28 0.74 -5.13 5.38
CA ASP A 28 0.84 -6.40 4.64
C ASP A 28 2.15 -7.12 5.00
N THR A 29 2.59 -8.09 4.20
CA THR A 29 3.71 -9.00 4.46
C THR A 29 4.99 -8.28 4.88
N TRP A 30 5.40 -7.21 4.18
CA TRP A 30 6.61 -6.46 4.57
C TRP A 30 6.45 -5.78 5.92
N GLY A 31 5.37 -5.02 6.11
CA GLY A 31 5.15 -4.30 7.36
C GLY A 31 4.95 -5.22 8.55
N ARG A 32 4.24 -6.35 8.37
CA ARG A 32 4.07 -7.39 9.39
C ARG A 32 5.40 -8.02 9.78
N ARG A 33 6.30 -8.28 8.82
CA ARG A 33 7.65 -8.78 9.09
C ARG A 33 8.43 -7.79 9.97
N LEU A 34 8.39 -6.50 9.64
CA LEU A 34 9.02 -5.46 10.46
C LEU A 34 8.45 -5.43 11.88
N MET A 35 7.12 -5.56 12.00
CA MET A 35 6.45 -5.54 13.30
C MET A 35 6.78 -6.74 14.17
N GLN A 36 6.78 -7.94 13.59
CA GLN A 36 7.18 -9.15 14.28
C GLN A 36 8.64 -9.10 14.75
N ARG A 37 9.54 -8.52 13.93
CA ARG A 37 10.95 -8.36 14.29
C ARG A 37 11.16 -7.35 15.42
N ALA A 38 10.49 -6.20 15.34
CA ALA A 38 10.53 -5.22 16.42
C ALA A 38 10.00 -5.80 17.74
N GLU A 39 8.93 -6.60 17.70
CA GLU A 39 8.40 -7.28 18.87
C GLU A 39 9.39 -8.30 19.46
N ARG A 40 10.04 -9.13 18.63
CA ARG A 40 11.08 -10.07 19.08
C ARG A 40 12.23 -9.35 19.77
N ARG A 41 12.77 -8.30 19.16
CA ARG A 41 13.87 -7.50 19.72
C ARG A 41 13.48 -6.81 21.02
N SER A 42 12.28 -6.22 21.09
CA SER A 42 11.77 -5.63 22.32
C SER A 42 11.63 -6.69 23.42
N ALA A 43 11.11 -7.88 23.09
CA ALA A 43 10.94 -8.96 24.04
C ALA A 43 12.28 -9.45 24.61
N GLU A 44 13.29 -9.60 23.76
CA GLU A 44 14.67 -9.94 24.15
C GLU A 44 15.26 -8.89 25.10
N ARG A 45 15.17 -7.60 24.74
CA ARG A 45 15.67 -6.49 25.56
C ARG A 45 14.99 -6.43 26.92
N ASP A 46 13.67 -6.59 26.93
CA ASP A 46 12.84 -6.52 28.13
C ASP A 46 12.83 -7.86 28.91
N ARG A 47 13.58 -8.88 28.44
CA ARG A 47 13.67 -10.24 29.01
C ARG A 47 12.31 -10.90 29.24
N ARG A 48 11.40 -10.72 28.29
CA ARG A 48 10.05 -11.30 28.30
C ARG A 48 9.86 -12.27 27.15
N ALA A 49 8.84 -13.11 27.24
CA ALA A 49 8.42 -13.93 26.11
C ALA A 49 7.93 -13.04 24.95
N VAL A 50 8.20 -13.48 23.72
CA VAL A 50 7.71 -12.85 22.49
C VAL A 50 6.18 -12.99 22.45
N ARG A 51 5.48 -11.88 22.27
CA ARG A 51 4.01 -11.88 22.12
C ARG A 51 3.63 -12.28 20.70
N THR A 52 2.61 -13.11 20.56
CA THR A 52 1.96 -13.33 19.27
C THR A 52 1.11 -12.10 18.91
N LEU A 53 1.48 -11.41 17.84
CA LEU A 53 0.75 -10.24 17.35
C LEU A 53 -0.56 -10.66 16.66
N THR A 54 -1.65 -10.02 17.05
CA THR A 54 -3.00 -10.18 16.50
C THR A 54 -3.30 -9.14 15.42
N GLU A 55 -4.39 -9.30 14.66
CA GLU A 55 -4.81 -8.32 13.64
C GLU A 55 -5.03 -6.92 14.21
N SER A 56 -5.53 -6.81 15.45
CA SER A 56 -5.66 -5.53 16.13
C SER A 56 -4.30 -4.93 16.48
N ASP A 57 -3.30 -5.73 16.86
CA ASP A 57 -1.95 -5.21 17.12
C ASP A 57 -1.36 -4.66 15.84
N TYR A 58 -1.45 -5.41 14.73
CA TYR A 58 -1.00 -4.94 13.42
C TYR A 58 -1.69 -3.66 12.99
N LEU A 59 -3.00 -3.55 13.20
CA LEU A 59 -3.74 -2.34 12.87
C LEU A 59 -3.31 -1.17 13.77
N LEU A 60 -3.18 -1.35 15.08
CA LEU A 60 -3.00 -0.24 16.03
C LEU A 60 -1.55 0.24 16.16
N ASP A 61 -0.57 -0.65 15.96
CA ASP A 61 0.86 -0.34 16.13
C ASP A 61 1.51 0.22 14.85
N VAL A 62 0.78 0.29 13.72
CA VAL A 62 1.22 1.03 12.53
C VAL A 62 1.28 2.53 12.80
N ALA A 63 2.39 3.16 12.43
CA ALA A 63 2.63 4.58 12.58
C ALA A 63 1.49 5.45 12.01
N ASP A 64 0.98 6.39 12.83
CA ASP A 64 -0.19 7.18 12.49
C ASP A 64 0.01 8.06 11.26
N GLU A 65 1.14 8.76 11.14
CA GLU A 65 1.38 9.73 10.06
C GLU A 65 1.52 9.06 8.68
N THR A 66 2.17 7.90 8.65
CA THR A 66 2.50 7.16 7.43
C THR A 66 1.46 6.09 7.07
N ARG A 67 0.41 5.89 7.87
CA ARG A 67 -0.71 4.96 7.57
C ARG A 67 -1.40 5.26 6.24
N LEU A 68 -1.86 4.25 5.52
CA LEU A 68 -2.67 4.43 4.31
C LEU A 68 -4.05 5.04 4.61
N GLY A 69 -4.50 5.98 3.77
CA GLY A 69 -5.81 6.61 3.90
C GLY A 69 -5.88 7.65 5.02
N ALA A 70 -7.09 7.87 5.54
CA ALA A 70 -7.39 8.96 6.48
C ALA A 70 -7.79 8.51 7.89
N LEU A 71 -7.79 7.20 8.17
CA LEU A 71 -8.15 6.69 9.48
C LEU A 71 -7.03 6.94 10.50
N ARG A 72 -7.43 7.30 11.72
CA ARG A 72 -6.56 7.51 12.87
C ARG A 72 -7.22 6.88 14.10
N PHE A 73 -6.41 6.27 14.95
CA PHE A 73 -6.92 5.54 16.12
C PHE A 73 -6.40 6.20 17.40
N ARG A 74 -7.28 6.35 18.38
CA ARG A 74 -6.95 6.83 19.72
C ARG A 74 -7.74 6.03 20.74
N ARG A 75 -7.26 5.95 21.97
CA ARG A 75 -8.03 5.34 23.05
C ARG A 75 -9.12 6.30 23.54
N VAL A 76 -10.23 5.73 24.00
CA VAL A 76 -11.33 6.51 24.55
C VAL A 76 -10.84 7.20 25.83
N GLY A 77 -11.04 8.52 25.91
CA GLY A 77 -10.57 9.33 27.04
C GLY A 77 -9.11 9.77 26.94
N GLU A 78 -8.38 9.35 25.89
CA GLU A 78 -7.03 9.84 25.60
C GLU A 78 -7.07 10.83 24.42
N GLU A 79 -6.31 11.92 24.55
CA GLU A 79 -6.07 12.90 23.49
C GLU A 79 -5.06 12.43 22.42
N PRO A 80 -3.90 11.81 22.77
CA PRO A 80 -2.95 11.41 21.75
C PRO A 80 -3.46 10.26 20.89
N PHE A 81 -3.13 10.31 19.59
CA PHE A 81 -3.33 9.19 18.68
C PHE A 81 -2.30 8.08 18.97
N LEU A 82 -2.69 6.84 18.68
CA LEU A 82 -1.85 5.66 18.83
C LEU A 82 -0.72 5.64 17.80
N ALA A 83 0.39 5.00 18.16
CA ALA A 83 1.60 4.87 17.34
C ALA A 83 2.09 6.20 16.73
N PRO A 84 2.35 7.25 17.55
CA PRO A 84 2.93 8.49 17.05
C PRO A 84 4.37 8.25 16.56
N ILE A 85 4.76 8.97 15.52
CA ILE A 85 6.14 8.93 15.03
C ILE A 85 7.02 9.74 15.99
N ARG A 86 7.97 9.08 16.64
CA ARG A 86 8.92 9.73 17.58
C ARG A 86 10.15 10.29 16.88
N VAL A 87 10.67 9.53 15.93
CA VAL A 87 11.75 9.92 15.03
C VAL A 87 11.07 10.23 13.71
N GLY A 88 11.01 11.51 13.32
CA GLY A 88 10.25 11.98 12.17
C GLY A 88 10.48 11.17 10.90
N ILE A 89 9.60 11.35 9.91
CA ILE A 89 9.69 10.62 8.64
C ILE A 89 11.02 10.96 7.96
N PRO A 90 11.85 9.96 7.58
CA PRO A 90 13.15 10.20 6.96
C PRO A 90 13.04 11.06 5.70
N ALA A 91 14.06 11.88 5.46
CA ALA A 91 14.14 12.72 4.27
C ALA A 91 14.76 11.95 3.11
N LEU A 92 14.68 12.50 1.90
CA LEU A 92 15.26 11.88 0.70
C LEU A 92 16.77 11.60 0.81
N ILE A 93 17.51 12.41 1.59
CA ILE A 93 18.94 12.20 1.83
C ILE A 93 19.24 10.91 2.59
N ASP A 94 18.27 10.38 3.35
CA ASP A 94 18.41 9.15 4.12
C ASP A 94 18.20 7.88 3.28
N LEU A 95 17.89 8.01 1.98
CA LEU A 95 17.63 6.84 1.12
C LEU A 95 18.78 5.84 1.11
N GLY A 96 20.03 6.30 1.12
CA GLY A 96 21.21 5.42 1.20
C GLY A 96 21.24 4.60 2.47
N ARG A 97 20.90 5.21 3.61
CA ARG A 97 20.81 4.53 4.91
C ARG A 97 19.65 3.54 4.92
N LEU A 98 18.47 3.95 4.43
CA LEU A 98 17.28 3.09 4.36
C LEU A 98 17.48 1.88 3.46
N LEU A 99 18.21 2.04 2.35
CA LEU A 99 18.59 0.94 1.47
C LEU A 99 19.47 -0.08 2.21
N GLN A 100 20.53 0.37 2.88
CA GLN A 100 21.40 -0.51 3.67
C GLN A 100 20.66 -1.22 4.80
N VAL A 101 19.77 -0.51 5.50
CA VAL A 101 18.91 -1.06 6.54
C VAL A 101 18.02 -2.16 5.98
N THR A 102 17.39 -1.90 4.84
CA THR A 102 16.53 -2.86 4.15
C THR A 102 17.29 -4.12 3.77
N GLU A 103 18.51 -4.00 3.26
CA GLU A 103 19.36 -5.14 2.91
C GLU A 103 19.75 -5.97 4.14
N ARG A 104 20.15 -5.34 5.24
CA ARG A 104 20.44 -6.03 6.50
C ARG A 104 19.21 -6.78 7.02
N ILE A 105 18.02 -6.17 6.94
CA ILE A 105 16.77 -6.83 7.31
C ILE A 105 16.52 -8.05 6.43
N LEU A 106 16.72 -7.94 5.12
CA LEU A 106 16.57 -9.09 4.21
C LEU A 106 17.54 -10.24 4.53
N ARG A 107 18.74 -9.93 5.05
CA ARG A 107 19.76 -10.89 5.49
C ARG A 107 19.64 -11.36 6.94
N ASP A 108 18.67 -10.86 7.70
CA ASP A 108 18.54 -11.11 9.15
C ASP A 108 19.74 -10.59 9.98
N GLU A 109 20.36 -9.49 9.54
CA GLU A 109 21.56 -8.85 10.12
C GLU A 109 21.28 -7.44 10.70
N GLU A 110 20.02 -7.07 10.91
CA GLU A 110 19.64 -5.74 11.35
C GLU A 110 19.98 -5.45 12.81
N THR A 111 20.31 -4.19 13.09
CA THR A 111 20.49 -3.65 14.43
C THR A 111 19.18 -3.06 15.00
N ASP A 112 19.17 -2.75 16.29
CA ASP A 112 18.03 -2.06 16.91
C ASP A 112 17.81 -0.66 16.33
N GLU A 113 18.88 0.05 15.98
CA GLU A 113 18.79 1.35 15.31
C GLU A 113 18.19 1.24 13.91
N ASP A 114 18.53 0.19 13.17
CA ASP A 114 17.98 -0.09 11.84
C ASP A 114 16.46 -0.29 11.93
N LEU A 115 15.99 -1.07 12.92
CA LEU A 115 14.57 -1.27 13.16
C LEU A 115 13.88 0.02 13.59
N GLN A 116 14.49 0.82 14.47
CA GLN A 116 13.93 2.12 14.86
C GLN A 116 13.77 3.06 13.66
N LEU A 117 14.72 3.05 12.73
CA LEU A 117 14.68 3.89 11.53
C LEU A 117 13.59 3.45 10.54
N ILE A 118 13.48 2.14 10.26
CA ILE A 118 12.59 1.65 9.20
C ILE A 118 11.18 1.32 9.68
N PHE A 119 10.98 1.05 10.97
CA PHE A 119 9.71 0.50 11.47
C PHE A 119 8.54 1.44 11.18
N ALA A 120 8.62 2.70 11.61
CA ALA A 120 7.55 3.68 11.40
C ALA A 120 7.31 3.98 9.90
N PRO A 121 8.33 4.25 9.07
CA PRO A 121 8.10 4.53 7.65
C PRO A 121 7.76 3.28 6.83
N GLY A 122 8.23 2.09 7.21
CA GLY A 122 8.12 0.85 6.42
C GLY A 122 6.97 -0.07 6.81
N SER A 123 6.44 0.02 8.03
CA SER A 123 5.33 -0.84 8.48
C SER A 123 3.99 -0.46 7.87
N SER A 124 3.80 0.80 7.50
CA SER A 124 2.46 1.36 7.23
C SER A 124 1.91 1.11 5.83
N LEU A 125 2.67 0.43 4.97
CA LEU A 125 2.40 0.32 3.54
C LEU A 125 2.11 -1.13 3.16
N GLY A 126 1.13 -1.33 2.28
CA GLY A 126 0.80 -2.65 1.73
C GLY A 126 1.86 -3.21 0.77
N GLY A 127 1.85 -4.51 0.53
CA GLY A 127 2.77 -5.25 -0.33
C GLY A 127 3.85 -6.07 0.41
N ALA A 128 4.49 -6.98 -0.33
CA ALA A 128 5.50 -7.90 0.18
C ALA A 128 6.96 -7.52 -0.13
N ARG A 129 7.17 -6.44 -0.89
CA ARG A 129 8.51 -5.94 -1.24
C ARG A 129 8.93 -4.81 -0.30
N PRO A 130 10.24 -4.66 -0.02
CA PRO A 130 10.73 -3.63 0.86
C PRO A 130 10.36 -2.22 0.39
N LYS A 131 9.85 -1.44 1.33
CA LYS A 131 9.44 -0.07 1.08
C LYS A 131 9.43 0.74 2.38
N ALA A 132 9.57 2.05 2.23
CA ALA A 132 9.51 2.99 3.33
C ALA A 132 8.88 4.30 2.87
N SER A 133 8.15 4.96 3.77
CA SER A 133 7.69 6.33 3.59
C SER A 133 8.85 7.31 3.80
N VAL A 134 9.00 8.27 2.89
CA VAL A 134 10.03 9.32 2.93
C VAL A 134 9.42 10.67 2.56
N ILE A 135 10.05 11.76 2.98
CA ILE A 135 9.71 13.10 2.52
C ILE A 135 10.56 13.44 1.30
N ASP A 136 9.91 13.77 0.17
CA ASP A 136 10.60 14.16 -1.06
C ASP A 136 11.21 15.57 -0.95
N GLN A 137 12.01 15.96 -1.95
CA GLN A 137 12.68 17.28 -2.00
C GLN A 137 11.71 18.48 -2.00
N HIS A 138 10.41 18.23 -2.24
CA HIS A 138 9.35 19.23 -2.24
C HIS A 138 8.50 19.19 -0.97
N GLY A 139 8.87 18.38 0.04
CA GLY A 139 8.15 18.26 1.29
C GLY A 139 6.93 17.32 1.24
N HIS A 140 6.74 16.55 0.16
CA HIS A 140 5.60 15.63 0.05
C HIS A 140 5.95 14.24 0.55
N LEU A 141 4.96 13.62 1.21
CA LEU A 141 5.07 12.22 1.61
C LEU A 141 5.07 11.31 0.38
N SER A 142 6.10 10.51 0.27
CA SER A 142 6.36 9.60 -0.84
C SER A 142 6.71 8.21 -0.32
N ILE A 143 6.64 7.22 -1.21
CA ILE A 143 7.01 5.83 -0.94
C ILE A 143 8.26 5.53 -1.72
N ALA A 144 9.34 5.20 -1.02
CA ALA A 144 10.54 4.61 -1.60
C ALA A 144 10.38 3.09 -1.64
N LYS A 145 10.54 2.50 -2.82
CA LYS A 145 10.54 1.05 -3.06
C LYS A 145 11.98 0.61 -3.33
N PHE A 146 12.46 -0.35 -2.54
CA PHE A 146 13.85 -0.78 -2.59
C PHE A 146 13.97 -2.14 -3.29
N PRO A 147 15.06 -2.35 -4.05
CA PRO A 147 15.35 -3.63 -4.70
C PRO A 147 15.60 -4.72 -3.68
N LYS A 148 15.30 -5.97 -4.05
CA LYS A 148 15.78 -7.15 -3.33
C LYS A 148 17.03 -7.65 -4.02
N GLU A 149 17.99 -8.11 -3.24
CA GLU A 149 19.24 -8.65 -3.80
C GLU A 149 19.04 -9.95 -4.56
N THR A 150 17.96 -10.66 -4.26
CA THR A 150 17.57 -11.90 -4.94
C THR A 150 16.83 -11.66 -6.25
N ASP A 151 16.59 -10.40 -6.65
CA ASP A 151 15.96 -10.13 -7.94
C ASP A 151 16.96 -10.34 -9.07
N GLU A 152 16.55 -11.06 -10.11
CA GLU A 152 17.37 -11.25 -11.33
C GLU A 152 17.51 -9.95 -12.14
N TYR A 153 16.57 -9.01 -11.98
CA TYR A 153 16.52 -7.74 -12.68
C TYR A 153 15.88 -6.66 -11.79
N SER A 154 16.14 -5.38 -12.07
CA SER A 154 15.58 -4.29 -11.26
C SER A 154 14.08 -4.12 -11.50
N MET A 155 13.29 -4.60 -10.55
CA MET A 155 11.83 -4.43 -10.53
C MET A 155 11.45 -2.95 -10.47
N GLU A 156 12.22 -2.15 -9.74
CA GLU A 156 12.02 -0.71 -9.53
C GLU A 156 12.14 0.05 -10.85
N THR A 157 13.11 -0.34 -11.68
CA THR A 157 13.30 0.24 -13.02
C THR A 157 12.14 -0.13 -13.93
N TRP A 158 11.71 -1.39 -13.92
CA TRP A 158 10.56 -1.83 -14.73
C TRP A 158 9.25 -1.19 -14.30
N GLU A 159 9.05 -0.98 -12.99
CA GLU A 159 7.89 -0.26 -12.48
C GLU A 159 7.88 1.20 -12.97
N GLU A 160 9.03 1.88 -12.98
CA GLU A 160 9.13 3.24 -13.53
C GLU A 160 8.82 3.29 -15.01
N VAL A 161 9.40 2.38 -15.80
CA VAL A 161 9.13 2.30 -17.23
C VAL A 161 7.65 2.06 -17.50
N ALA A 162 7.02 1.15 -16.75
CA ALA A 162 5.60 0.86 -16.90
C ALA A 162 4.72 2.06 -16.51
N LEU A 163 5.05 2.79 -15.45
CA LEU A 163 4.33 4.01 -15.06
C LEU A 163 4.50 5.14 -16.08
N ARG A 164 5.68 5.28 -16.67
CA ARG A 164 5.94 6.25 -17.74
C ARG A 164 5.11 5.92 -18.99
N LEU A 165 5.07 4.65 -19.40
CA LEU A 165 4.25 4.18 -20.51
C LEU A 165 2.74 4.36 -20.23
N ALA A 166 2.30 4.09 -19.00
CA ALA A 166 0.92 4.32 -18.58
C ALA A 166 0.54 5.81 -18.70
N GLY A 167 1.42 6.72 -18.27
CA GLY A 167 1.23 8.16 -18.42
C GLY A 167 1.13 8.58 -19.89
N GLN A 168 1.99 8.03 -20.75
CA GLN A 168 1.93 8.27 -22.21
C GLN A 168 0.67 7.70 -22.86
N ALA A 169 0.12 6.60 -22.34
CA ALA A 169 -1.18 6.06 -22.73
C ALA A 169 -2.37 6.89 -22.18
N GLY A 170 -2.11 8.01 -21.50
CA GLY A 170 -3.12 8.91 -20.95
C GLY A 170 -3.81 8.36 -19.69
N MET A 171 -3.17 7.42 -18.98
CA MET A 171 -3.61 7.01 -17.65
C MET A 171 -3.14 8.03 -16.60
N VAL A 172 -3.96 8.26 -15.58
CA VAL A 172 -3.55 9.07 -14.42
C VAL A 172 -2.62 8.24 -13.54
N THR A 173 -1.36 8.66 -13.42
CA THR A 173 -0.33 8.03 -12.60
C THR A 173 0.12 8.98 -11.48
N PRO A 174 0.61 8.47 -10.33
CA PRO A 174 1.24 9.33 -9.33
C PRO A 174 2.53 9.93 -9.89
N HIS A 175 2.97 11.05 -9.32
CA HIS A 175 4.33 11.52 -9.56
C HIS A 175 5.33 10.45 -9.11
N HIS A 176 6.28 10.12 -9.96
CA HIS A 176 7.23 9.06 -9.70
C HIS A 176 8.60 9.38 -10.30
N GLU A 177 9.64 8.83 -9.68
CA GLU A 177 11.03 9.09 -10.05
C GLU A 177 11.91 7.89 -9.71
N LEU A 178 12.82 7.52 -10.61
CA LEU A 178 13.83 6.50 -10.36
C LEU A 178 15.12 7.16 -9.90
N ILE A 179 15.53 6.87 -8.66
CA ILE A 179 16.71 7.46 -8.04
C ILE A 179 17.82 6.42 -7.98
N ASP A 180 19.04 6.82 -8.35
CA ASP A 180 20.23 6.00 -8.14
C ASP A 180 20.81 6.25 -6.75
N VAL A 181 20.92 5.19 -5.96
CA VAL A 181 21.43 5.24 -4.59
C VAL A 181 22.49 4.15 -4.46
N ALA A 182 23.75 4.55 -4.34
CA ALA A 182 24.89 3.64 -4.23
C ALA A 182 24.93 2.58 -5.36
N GLY A 183 24.56 2.95 -6.58
CA GLY A 183 24.54 2.06 -7.74
C GLY A 183 23.31 1.14 -7.81
N LYS A 184 22.37 1.26 -6.88
CA LYS A 184 21.08 0.55 -6.88
C LYS A 184 19.94 1.49 -7.22
N LYS A 185 18.95 1.00 -7.98
CA LYS A 185 17.79 1.78 -8.40
C LYS A 185 16.69 1.70 -7.34
N VAL A 186 16.28 2.85 -6.82
CA VAL A 186 15.19 2.99 -5.85
C VAL A 186 14.07 3.76 -6.53
N MET A 187 12.86 3.21 -6.52
CA MET A 187 11.70 3.86 -7.13
C MET A 187 10.97 4.69 -6.09
N LEU A 188 10.86 6.00 -6.32
CA LEU A 188 10.08 6.93 -5.52
C LEU A 188 8.71 7.13 -6.16
N SER A 189 7.64 6.99 -5.37
CA SER A 189 6.28 7.29 -5.80
C SER A 189 5.61 8.21 -4.79
N ARG A 190 5.16 9.38 -5.23
CA ARG A 190 4.42 10.31 -4.37
C ARG A 190 3.09 9.70 -3.96
N ARG A 191 2.71 9.91 -2.70
CA ARG A 191 1.42 9.46 -2.19
C ARG A 191 0.30 10.34 -2.71
N PHE A 192 -0.73 9.70 -3.24
CA PHE A 192 -1.93 10.35 -3.75
C PHE A 192 -3.05 10.43 -2.70
N ASP A 193 -2.88 9.78 -1.55
CA ASP A 193 -3.79 9.85 -0.40
C ASP A 193 -3.38 10.95 0.60
N ARG A 194 -2.51 11.87 0.16
CA ARG A 194 -1.96 12.98 0.92
C ARG A 194 -1.91 14.26 0.08
N GLU A 195 -2.32 15.36 0.69
CA GLU A 195 -2.18 16.70 0.14
C GLU A 195 -1.70 17.65 1.26
N GLY A 196 -0.38 17.77 1.40
CA GLY A 196 0.24 18.41 2.57
C GLY A 196 -0.16 17.70 3.87
N ALA A 197 -0.78 18.44 4.79
CA ALA A 197 -1.31 17.89 6.04
C ALA A 197 -2.67 17.18 5.88
N LEU A 198 -3.35 17.36 4.74
CA LEU A 198 -4.65 16.75 4.49
C LEU A 198 -4.48 15.26 4.16
N ARG A 199 -5.27 14.42 4.84
CA ARG A 199 -5.37 12.99 4.54
C ARG A 199 -6.63 12.72 3.75
N ILE A 200 -6.48 12.06 2.60
CA ILE A 200 -7.61 11.71 1.74
C ILE A 200 -8.05 10.28 2.08
N PRO A 201 -9.35 10.04 2.36
CA PRO A 201 -9.81 8.67 2.62
C PRO A 201 -9.59 7.79 1.40
N PHE A 202 -9.04 6.60 1.65
CA PHE A 202 -8.71 5.60 0.66
C PHE A 202 -9.47 4.31 0.96
N LEU A 203 -9.91 3.61 -0.08
CA LEU A 203 -10.54 2.30 0.00
C LEU A 203 -10.08 1.44 -1.18
N SER A 204 -9.62 0.22 -0.93
CA SER A 204 -9.27 -0.73 -2.00
C SER A 204 -10.52 -1.33 -2.65
N ALA A 205 -10.40 -1.85 -3.87
CA ALA A 205 -11.49 -2.59 -4.51
C ALA A 205 -11.86 -3.85 -3.72
N MET A 206 -10.88 -4.49 -3.09
CA MET A 206 -11.12 -5.61 -2.16
C MET A 206 -12.06 -5.20 -1.02
N ALA A 207 -11.76 -4.07 -0.35
CA ALA A 207 -12.56 -3.58 0.75
C ALA A 207 -13.93 -3.06 0.32
N MET A 208 -14.02 -2.42 -0.85
CA MET A 208 -15.29 -1.94 -1.42
C MET A 208 -16.24 -3.11 -1.66
N MET A 209 -15.77 -4.15 -2.35
CA MET A 209 -16.56 -5.35 -2.66
C MET A 209 -16.74 -6.28 -1.45
N GLY A 210 -15.96 -6.12 -0.38
CA GLY A 210 -16.02 -7.00 0.79
C GLY A 210 -15.40 -8.37 0.55
N ALA A 211 -14.52 -8.48 -0.46
CA ALA A 211 -13.77 -9.69 -0.78
C ALA A 211 -12.69 -9.98 0.28
N LYS A 212 -12.28 -11.24 0.35
CA LYS A 212 -11.17 -11.70 1.21
C LYS A 212 -9.84 -11.59 0.47
N ASP A 213 -8.77 -11.51 1.25
CA ASP A 213 -7.42 -11.51 0.68
C ASP A 213 -7.14 -12.85 -0.02
N GLY A 214 -6.69 -12.79 -1.27
CA GLY A 214 -6.51 -13.97 -2.12
C GLY A 214 -7.76 -14.49 -2.83
N GLU A 215 -8.93 -13.87 -2.59
CA GLU A 215 -10.14 -14.14 -3.37
C GLU A 215 -10.01 -13.55 -4.78
N ARG A 216 -10.49 -14.29 -5.78
CA ARG A 216 -10.55 -13.77 -7.15
C ARG A 216 -11.65 -12.73 -7.23
N GLY A 217 -11.37 -11.64 -7.95
CA GLY A 217 -12.37 -10.66 -8.32
C GLY A 217 -12.43 -10.49 -9.82
N SER A 218 -13.51 -9.92 -10.29
CA SER A 218 -13.71 -9.60 -11.71
C SER A 218 -13.75 -8.09 -11.93
N TYR A 219 -13.30 -7.62 -13.09
CA TYR A 219 -13.39 -6.21 -13.43
C TYR A 219 -14.85 -5.70 -13.52
N PRO A 220 -15.84 -6.46 -14.02
CA PRO A 220 -17.24 -6.05 -13.97
C PRO A 220 -17.73 -5.73 -12.56
N GLU A 221 -17.37 -6.52 -11.54
CA GLU A 221 -17.76 -6.23 -10.14
C GLU A 221 -17.18 -4.90 -9.64
N ILE A 222 -15.96 -4.55 -10.07
CA ILE A 222 -15.35 -3.25 -9.76
C ILE A 222 -16.12 -2.11 -10.45
N VAL A 223 -16.58 -2.32 -11.69
CA VAL A 223 -17.40 -1.35 -12.42
C VAL A 223 -18.78 -1.18 -11.78
N ASP A 224 -19.41 -2.27 -11.34
CA ASP A 224 -20.70 -2.22 -10.64
C ASP A 224 -20.58 -1.44 -9.33
N ALA A 225 -19.51 -1.69 -8.56
CA ALA A 225 -19.23 -0.93 -7.35
C ALA A 225 -18.98 0.57 -7.62
N LEU A 226 -18.30 0.89 -8.72
CA LEU A 226 -18.12 2.27 -9.20
C LEU A 226 -19.43 2.91 -9.66
N ALA A 227 -20.34 2.14 -10.25
CA ALA A 227 -21.65 2.65 -10.66
C ALA A 227 -22.55 2.94 -9.45
N GLU A 228 -22.47 2.12 -8.40
CA GLU A 228 -23.28 2.28 -7.18
C GLU A 228 -22.76 3.36 -6.24
N HIS A 229 -21.44 3.49 -6.10
CA HIS A 229 -20.81 4.35 -5.07
C HIS A 229 -19.92 5.47 -5.64
N GLY A 230 -19.73 5.49 -6.95
CA GLY A 230 -18.77 6.38 -7.61
C GLY A 230 -19.30 7.78 -7.88
N ALA A 231 -18.41 8.76 -7.73
CA ALA A 231 -18.65 10.15 -8.07
C ALA A 231 -18.72 10.38 -9.58
N GLN A 232 -17.95 9.59 -10.35
CA GLN A 232 -17.76 9.77 -11.77
C GLN A 232 -17.79 8.41 -12.49
N GLY A 233 -18.79 7.58 -12.20
CA GLY A 233 -18.84 6.16 -12.63
C GLY A 233 -18.49 5.92 -14.11
N LYS A 234 -18.99 6.75 -15.05
CA LYS A 234 -18.63 6.60 -16.48
C LYS A 234 -17.16 6.88 -16.78
N THR A 235 -16.60 7.95 -16.23
CA THR A 235 -15.20 8.33 -16.42
C THR A 235 -14.27 7.35 -15.71
N ASP A 236 -14.62 6.95 -14.49
CA ASP A 236 -13.87 5.97 -13.70
C ASP A 236 -13.89 4.59 -14.39
N ALA A 237 -15.02 4.16 -14.98
CA ALA A 237 -15.11 2.91 -15.74
C ALA A 237 -14.25 2.93 -17.02
N GLN A 238 -14.22 4.05 -17.76
CA GLN A 238 -13.32 4.22 -18.91
C GLN A 238 -11.84 4.18 -18.49
N ALA A 239 -11.52 4.82 -17.37
CA ALA A 239 -10.16 4.80 -16.81
C ALA A 239 -9.76 3.39 -16.35
N LEU A 240 -10.67 2.65 -15.72
CA LEU A 240 -10.46 1.26 -15.32
C LEU A 240 -10.26 0.38 -16.53
N TYR A 241 -11.12 0.47 -17.56
CA TYR A 241 -10.97 -0.29 -18.80
C TYR A 241 -9.60 -0.05 -19.45
N ARG A 242 -9.15 1.22 -19.50
CA ARG A 242 -7.80 1.55 -20.00
C ARG A 242 -6.70 0.88 -19.19
N ARG A 243 -6.84 0.79 -17.85
CA ARG A 243 -5.90 0.04 -16.99
C ARG A 243 -5.89 -1.44 -17.32
N VAL A 244 -7.06 -2.06 -17.52
CA VAL A 244 -7.15 -3.48 -17.88
C VAL A 244 -6.41 -3.74 -19.18
N VAL A 245 -6.70 -2.96 -20.23
CA VAL A 245 -6.04 -3.10 -21.54
C VAL A 245 -4.53 -2.92 -21.40
N PHE A 246 -4.09 -1.90 -20.67
CA PHE A 246 -2.66 -1.68 -20.44
C PHE A 246 -1.99 -2.84 -19.68
N SER A 247 -2.62 -3.32 -18.61
CA SER A 247 -2.17 -4.45 -17.78
C SER A 247 -1.98 -5.72 -18.63
N VAL A 248 -2.93 -6.00 -19.54
CA VAL A 248 -2.84 -7.11 -20.51
C VAL A 248 -1.67 -6.89 -21.49
N LEU A 249 -1.51 -5.69 -22.05
CA LEU A 249 -0.46 -5.39 -23.03
C LEU A 249 0.95 -5.55 -22.45
N ILE A 250 1.15 -5.21 -21.17
CA ILE A 250 2.44 -5.37 -20.49
C ILE A 250 2.60 -6.73 -19.80
N SER A 251 1.62 -7.63 -19.92
CA SER A 251 1.59 -8.93 -19.24
C SER A 251 1.76 -8.82 -17.72
N ASN A 252 1.06 -7.88 -17.09
CA ASN A 252 1.05 -7.75 -15.64
C ASN A 252 0.18 -8.84 -15.01
N VAL A 253 0.83 -9.85 -14.42
CA VAL A 253 0.13 -10.99 -13.80
C VAL A 253 -0.19 -10.78 -12.33
N ASP A 254 0.32 -9.71 -11.70
CA ASP A 254 0.08 -9.40 -10.29
C ASP A 254 -1.04 -8.36 -10.11
N ASP A 255 -1.91 -8.20 -11.11
CA ASP A 255 -3.08 -7.32 -11.00
C ASP A 255 -4.15 -7.96 -10.12
N HIS A 256 -4.29 -7.47 -8.89
CA HIS A 256 -5.22 -7.97 -7.88
C HIS A 256 -6.05 -6.84 -7.27
N LEU A 257 -7.13 -7.17 -6.55
CA LEU A 257 -8.09 -6.19 -6.02
C LEU A 257 -7.49 -5.10 -5.12
N ARG A 258 -6.38 -5.37 -4.41
CA ARG A 258 -5.69 -4.34 -3.61
C ARG A 258 -4.91 -3.31 -4.43
N ASN A 259 -4.63 -3.57 -5.72
CA ASN A 259 -3.93 -2.63 -6.60
C ASN A 259 -4.85 -1.55 -7.16
N HIS A 260 -6.16 -1.81 -7.12
CA HIS A 260 -7.19 -0.83 -7.47
C HIS A 260 -7.68 -0.15 -6.20
N GLY A 261 -7.54 1.17 -6.17
CA GLY A 261 -7.94 2.00 -5.05
C GLY A 261 -8.95 3.05 -5.45
N PHE A 262 -9.68 3.53 -4.46
CA PHE A 262 -10.66 4.60 -4.58
C PHE A 262 -10.36 5.69 -3.56
N LEU A 263 -10.46 6.94 -3.97
CA LEU A 263 -10.31 8.12 -3.13
C LEU A 263 -11.67 8.78 -2.91
N TRP A 264 -11.94 9.17 -1.67
CA TRP A 264 -13.16 9.88 -1.33
C TRP A 264 -13.07 11.35 -1.75
N ARG A 265 -14.00 11.79 -2.61
CA ARG A 265 -14.10 13.18 -3.10
C ARG A 265 -15.19 13.98 -2.38
N GLY A 266 -15.48 13.63 -1.13
CA GLY A 266 -16.52 14.29 -0.35
C GLY A 266 -17.92 13.94 -0.86
N ARG A 267 -18.83 14.92 -0.92
CA ARG A 267 -20.23 14.71 -1.35
C ARG A 267 -20.37 14.14 -2.77
N ALA A 268 -19.32 14.26 -3.58
CA ALA A 268 -19.32 13.71 -4.93
C ALA A 268 -19.34 12.17 -4.91
N GLY A 269 -18.71 11.51 -3.92
CA GLY A 269 -18.59 10.05 -3.87
C GLY A 269 -17.15 9.55 -3.95
N TRP A 270 -16.98 8.25 -4.23
CA TRP A 270 -15.66 7.64 -4.46
C TRP A 270 -15.20 7.82 -5.91
N SER A 271 -13.91 8.06 -6.15
CA SER A 271 -13.34 8.13 -7.50
C SER A 271 -12.10 7.28 -7.60
N LEU A 272 -11.82 6.74 -8.78
CA LEU A 272 -10.69 5.84 -9.00
C LEU A 272 -9.35 6.56 -8.67
N SER A 273 -8.56 5.98 -7.77
CA SER A 273 -7.24 6.51 -7.41
C SER A 273 -6.29 6.43 -8.60
N PRO A 274 -5.21 7.23 -8.68
CA PRO A 274 -4.15 7.05 -9.68
C PRO A 274 -3.65 5.60 -9.75
N ALA A 275 -3.18 5.19 -10.93
CA ALA A 275 -2.61 3.86 -11.16
C ALA A 275 -1.19 3.83 -10.57
N SER A 276 -1.06 3.33 -9.35
CA SER A 276 0.15 3.50 -8.53
C SER A 276 0.68 2.22 -7.90
N MET A 277 -0.05 1.11 -7.99
CA MET A 277 0.24 -0.13 -7.27
C MET A 277 0.38 -1.31 -8.24
N GLY A 278 1.53 -1.96 -8.23
CA GLY A 278 1.70 -3.31 -8.79
C GLY A 278 1.74 -3.40 -10.32
N ILE A 279 2.04 -2.32 -11.02
CA ILE A 279 2.21 -2.36 -12.48
C ILE A 279 3.65 -2.78 -12.77
N ASN A 280 3.86 -4.08 -12.88
CA ASN A 280 5.16 -4.63 -13.27
C ASN A 280 4.99 -5.55 -14.48
N PRO A 281 5.77 -5.37 -15.56
CA PRO A 281 5.82 -6.34 -16.62
C PRO A 281 6.46 -7.63 -16.10
N VAL A 282 5.83 -8.77 -16.35
CA VAL A 282 6.41 -10.06 -16.01
C VAL A 282 6.97 -10.71 -17.28
N PRO A 283 8.29 -11.00 -17.36
CA PRO A 283 8.89 -11.63 -18.53
C PRO A 283 8.24 -12.98 -18.86
N LYS A 284 8.09 -13.27 -20.16
CA LYS A 284 7.56 -14.56 -20.64
C LYS A 284 8.38 -15.73 -20.07
N GLY A 285 7.75 -16.57 -19.25
CA GLY A 285 8.36 -17.78 -18.66
C GLY A 285 8.03 -17.99 -17.18
N GLN A 286 7.65 -16.93 -16.45
CA GLN A 286 7.10 -17.07 -15.09
C GLN A 286 5.58 -17.25 -15.18
N THR A 287 5.10 -18.48 -14.99
CA THR A 287 3.68 -18.83 -15.02
C THR A 287 2.97 -18.31 -13.77
N GLY A 288 2.37 -17.13 -13.87
CA GLY A 288 1.32 -16.65 -12.97
C GLY A 288 0.03 -16.47 -13.75
N SER A 289 -1.08 -17.05 -13.27
CA SER A 289 -2.40 -16.71 -13.80
C SER A 289 -2.74 -15.27 -13.36
N PRO A 290 -3.36 -14.44 -14.22
CA PRO A 290 -3.91 -13.16 -13.78
C PRO A 290 -4.81 -13.38 -12.57
N LYS A 291 -4.61 -12.60 -11.50
CA LYS A 291 -5.42 -12.70 -10.28
C LYS A 291 -6.81 -12.07 -10.43
N LEU A 292 -7.00 -11.25 -11.46
CA LEU A 292 -8.29 -10.72 -11.89
C LEU A 292 -8.70 -11.34 -13.23
N GLU A 293 -9.94 -11.80 -13.29
CA GLU A 293 -10.51 -12.37 -14.50
C GLU A 293 -11.01 -11.25 -15.42
N VAL A 294 -10.52 -11.28 -16.66
CA VAL A 294 -10.95 -10.41 -17.74
C VAL A 294 -12.10 -11.10 -18.46
N ASP A 295 -13.29 -11.07 -17.86
CA ASP A 295 -14.49 -11.65 -18.46
C ASP A 295 -15.26 -10.55 -19.21
N PHE A 296 -15.02 -10.42 -20.51
CA PHE A 296 -15.70 -9.43 -21.37
C PHE A 296 -17.06 -9.92 -21.88
N MET A 297 -17.58 -11.05 -21.38
CA MET A 297 -18.86 -11.61 -21.81
C MET A 297 -19.76 -11.97 -20.62
N ARG A 298 -20.52 -10.99 -20.14
CA ARG A 298 -21.92 -11.16 -19.74
C ARG A 298 -22.73 -9.93 -20.11
#